data_AF-A0A0C9PW91-F1
#
_entry.id   AF-A0A0C9PW91-F1
#
_cell.length_a   1.000
_cell.length_b   1.000
_cell.length_c   1.000
_cell.angle_alpha   90.00
_cell.angle_beta   90.00
_cell.angle_gamma   90.00
#
_symmetry.space_group_name_H-M   'P 1'
#
loop_
_entity.id
_entity.type
_entity.pdbx_description
1 polymer ?
#
loop_
_entity_poly.entity_id
_entity_poly.type
_entity_poly.pdbx_seq_one_letter_code
_entity_poly.pdbx_strand_id
1 'polypeptide(L)'
;VNHTLGFHQKIPKWSVESVHSKNLVAILHLLVALARYFRAPIRLPENVFVYVVIAQKSGGVLNAQKFREQITSEYDDVGMRCDKDAFDTLFDCAPEKLSVVKKSLITFVNKHLTKLNFEITDLNSDFRDGVYLCLLMGLLGGFFVPLYEFHLTPQDIDQMVSNVAFSFDLMQDAGLPKPKARPEDIVNMDLKSTLRVLYNLFTTYRSVA
;
A
#
# COMPACT_ATOMS: atom_id res chain seq x y z
N VAL A 1 17.90 1.26 9.70
CA VAL A 1 17.65 2.09 8.49
C VAL A 1 17.55 1.23 7.24
N ASN A 2 18.63 0.63 6.73
CA ASN A 2 18.57 -0.11 5.46
C ASN A 2 17.61 -1.31 5.50
N HIS A 3 17.64 -2.09 6.58
CA HIS A 3 16.68 -3.18 6.83
C HIS A 3 15.23 -2.68 6.85
N THR A 4 14.98 -1.60 7.59
CA THR A 4 13.69 -0.91 7.66
C THR A 4 13.20 -0.48 6.27
N LEU A 5 14.09 0.01 5.42
CA LEU A 5 13.76 0.45 4.06
C LEU A 5 13.68 -0.70 3.04
N GLY A 6 13.63 -1.96 3.48
CA GLY A 6 13.43 -3.13 2.61
C GLY A 6 14.72 -3.74 2.04
N PHE A 7 15.90 -3.25 2.42
CA PHE A 7 17.19 -3.74 1.91
C PHE A 7 17.72 -4.91 2.75
N HIS A 8 16.99 -6.03 2.75
CA HIS A 8 17.33 -7.25 3.48
C HIS A 8 18.38 -8.09 2.75
N GLN A 9 18.25 -8.19 1.43
CA GLN A 9 19.13 -8.99 0.56
C GLN A 9 19.79 -8.17 -0.56
N LYS A 10 19.28 -6.96 -0.82
CA LYS A 10 19.82 -6.05 -1.84
C LYS A 10 20.77 -5.07 -1.18
N ILE A 11 21.94 -4.87 -1.79
CA ILE A 11 22.90 -3.85 -1.35
C ILE A 11 22.32 -2.47 -1.74
N PRO A 12 22.07 -1.57 -0.78
CA PRO A 12 21.58 -0.24 -1.09
C PRO A 12 22.63 0.57 -1.85
N LYS A 13 22.17 1.50 -2.69
CA LYS A 13 23.04 2.41 -3.45
C LYS A 13 23.54 3.61 -2.63
N TRP A 14 23.48 3.50 -1.30
CA TRP A 14 23.96 4.50 -0.35
C TRP A 14 24.66 3.83 0.83
N SER A 15 25.58 4.57 1.43
CA SER A 15 26.26 4.28 2.69
C SER A 15 26.38 5.56 3.52
N VAL A 16 26.63 5.41 4.83
CA VAL A 16 26.87 6.55 5.73
C VAL A 16 27.99 7.44 5.20
N GLU A 17 29.08 6.82 4.74
CA GLU A 17 30.23 7.53 4.15
C GLU A 17 29.82 8.32 2.90
N SER A 18 29.09 7.70 1.97
CA SER A 18 28.67 8.38 0.74
C SER A 18 27.73 9.57 1.00
N VAL A 19 26.84 9.45 1.99
CA VAL A 19 25.94 10.54 2.39
C VAL A 19 26.73 11.65 3.06
N HIS A 20 27.65 11.30 3.96
CA HIS A 20 28.52 12.24 4.66
C HIS A 20 29.45 12.99 3.68
N SER A 21 29.96 12.30 2.66
CA SER A 21 30.76 12.90 1.59
C SER A 21 29.92 13.70 0.59
N LYS A 22 28.63 13.93 0.87
CA LYS A 22 27.68 14.68 0.03
C LYS A 22 27.53 14.12 -1.38
N ASN A 23 27.63 12.79 -1.53
CA ASN A 23 27.37 12.15 -2.81
C ASN A 23 25.87 12.29 -3.15
N LEU A 24 25.56 13.18 -4.09
CA LEU A 24 24.19 13.50 -4.48
C LEU A 24 23.42 12.28 -4.99
N VAL A 25 24.08 11.36 -5.70
CA VAL A 25 23.43 10.15 -6.22
C VAL A 25 23.00 9.25 -5.07
N ALA A 26 23.87 9.02 -4.09
CA ALA A 26 23.56 8.23 -2.92
C ALA A 26 22.45 8.88 -2.06
N ILE A 27 22.50 10.20 -1.90
CA ILE A 27 21.46 10.96 -1.18
C ILE A 27 20.11 10.85 -1.90
N LEU A 28 20.08 11.00 -3.22
CA LEU A 28 18.85 10.87 -4.00
C LEU A 28 18.23 9.47 -3.85
N HIS A 29 19.05 8.41 -3.92
CA HIS A 29 18.57 7.04 -3.69
C HIS A 29 17.96 6.85 -2.30
N LEU A 30 18.62 7.38 -1.26
CA LEU A 30 18.11 7.33 0.11
C LEU A 30 16.79 8.12 0.24
N LEU A 31 16.70 9.32 -0.33
CA LEU A 31 15.49 10.16 -0.28
C LEU A 31 14.32 9.51 -1.02
N VAL A 32 14.56 8.90 -2.19
CA VAL A 32 13.55 8.15 -2.93
C VAL A 32 13.07 6.95 -2.09
N ALA A 33 13.98 6.21 -1.46
CA ALA A 33 13.63 5.10 -0.58
C ALA A 33 12.80 5.57 0.63
N LEU A 34 13.18 6.67 1.27
CA LEU A 34 12.43 7.27 2.38
C LEU A 34 11.05 7.75 1.94
N ALA A 35 10.96 8.50 0.84
CA ALA A 35 9.69 9.01 0.31
C ALA A 35 8.73 7.87 -0.03
N ARG A 36 9.25 6.78 -0.61
CA ARG A 36 8.46 5.57 -0.91
C ARG A 36 8.04 4.83 0.36
N TYR A 37 8.97 4.62 1.30
CA TYR A 37 8.69 3.89 2.54
C TYR A 37 7.66 4.60 3.42
N PHE A 38 7.81 5.92 3.60
CA PHE A 38 6.92 6.73 4.43
C PHE A 38 5.72 7.32 3.67
N ARG A 39 5.55 6.97 2.39
CA ARG A 39 4.53 7.57 1.51
C ARG A 39 4.43 9.07 1.66
N ALA A 40 5.58 9.75 1.57
CA ALA A 40 5.60 11.20 1.56
C ALA A 40 4.59 11.69 0.49
N PRO A 41 3.77 12.72 0.77
CA PRO A 41 2.70 13.18 -0.12
C PRO A 41 3.26 13.95 -1.34
N ILE A 42 4.17 13.31 -2.06
CA ILE A 42 4.91 13.80 -3.20
C ILE A 42 4.90 12.71 -4.27
N ARG A 43 4.54 13.07 -5.51
CA ARG A 43 4.60 12.16 -6.64
C ARG A 43 5.96 12.27 -7.30
N LEU A 44 6.83 11.29 -7.06
CA LEU A 44 8.12 11.26 -7.75
C LEU A 44 7.90 10.93 -9.24
N PRO A 45 8.49 11.69 -10.17
CA PRO A 45 8.49 11.34 -11.59
C PRO A 45 9.17 10.00 -11.82
N GLU A 46 8.66 9.24 -12.77
CA GLU A 46 9.17 7.91 -13.12
C GLU A 46 10.35 8.00 -14.08
N ASN A 47 11.18 6.97 -14.07
CA ASN A 47 12.27 6.82 -15.03
C ASN A 47 13.18 8.06 -15.09
N VAL A 48 13.45 8.67 -13.93
CA VAL A 48 14.42 9.76 -13.82
C VAL A 48 15.81 9.17 -13.76
N PHE A 49 16.67 9.70 -14.63
CA PHE A 49 18.07 9.34 -14.71
C PHE A 49 18.95 10.56 -14.45
N VAL A 50 20.09 10.33 -13.83
CA VAL A 50 21.17 11.32 -13.71
C VAL A 50 22.40 10.82 -14.44
N TYR A 51 23.09 11.73 -15.12
CA TYR A 51 24.37 11.43 -15.74
C TYR A 51 25.49 11.75 -14.76
N VAL A 52 26.26 10.74 -14.38
CA VAL A 52 27.41 10.86 -13.50
C VAL A 52 28.66 10.91 -14.37
N VAL A 53 29.46 11.96 -14.21
CA VAL A 53 30.74 12.10 -14.89
C VAL A 53 31.85 11.88 -13.85
N ILE A 54 32.63 10.83 -14.04
CA ILE A 54 33.79 10.54 -13.20
C ILE A 54 35.02 11.01 -13.96
N ALA A 55 35.66 12.06 -13.45
CA ALA A 55 36.90 12.57 -13.98
C ALA A 55 38.06 12.04 -13.12
N GLN A 56 38.99 11.32 -13.74
CA GLN A 56 40.20 10.81 -13.10
C GLN A 56 41.42 11.40 -13.80
N LYS A 57 42.34 11.96 -13.02
CA LYS A 57 43.63 12.45 -13.53
C LYS A 57 44.66 11.34 -13.37
N SER A 58 45.20 10.83 -14.48
CA SER A 58 46.27 9.83 -14.49
C SER A 58 47.42 10.33 -15.36
N GLY A 59 48.64 10.37 -14.82
CA GLY A 59 49.83 10.82 -15.56
C GLY A 59 49.73 12.24 -16.14
N GLY A 60 48.96 13.14 -15.50
CA GLY A 60 48.72 14.51 -16.00
C GLY A 60 47.59 14.63 -17.02
N VAL A 61 47.07 13.52 -17.55
CA VAL A 61 45.93 13.48 -18.48
C VAL A 61 44.62 13.32 -17.71
N LEU A 62 43.59 14.08 -18.10
CA LEU A 62 42.25 13.96 -17.54
C LEU A 62 41.43 12.96 -18.36
N ASN A 63 41.08 11.83 -17.76
CA ASN A 63 40.16 10.87 -18.33
C ASN A 63 38.77 11.08 -17.72
N ALA A 64 37.74 11.18 -18.57
CA ALA A 64 36.37 11.34 -18.13
C ALA A 64 35.52 10.16 -18.61
N GLN A 65 34.82 9.51 -17.68
CA GLN A 65 33.84 8.47 -17.98
C GLN A 65 32.44 8.96 -17.60
N LYS A 66 31.45 8.61 -18.42
CA LYS A 66 30.05 8.96 -18.19
C LYS A 66 29.24 7.71 -17.91
N PHE A 67 28.47 7.73 -16.83
CA PHE A 67 27.56 6.66 -16.46
C PHE A 67 26.15 7.23 -16.30
N ARG A 68 25.15 6.45 -16.70
CA ARG A 68 23.74 6.81 -16.52
C ARG A 68 23.23 6.03 -15.33
N GLU A 69 22.78 6.75 -14.31
CA GLU A 69 22.23 6.17 -13.09
C GLU A 69 20.74 6.45 -13.01
N GLN A 70 19.94 5.40 -12.85
CA GLN A 70 18.50 5.53 -12.66
C GLN A 70 18.19 5.83 -11.20
N ILE A 71 17.56 6.97 -10.92
CA ILE A 71 17.18 7.42 -9.58
C ILE A 71 15.77 6.96 -9.23
N THR A 72 14.84 7.05 -10.18
CA THR A 72 13.47 6.55 -10.00
C THR A 72 13.19 5.47 -11.03
N SER A 73 12.67 4.34 -10.55
CA SER A 73 12.07 3.30 -11.37
C SER A 73 10.59 3.56 -11.57
N GLU A 74 9.97 2.82 -12.47
CA GLU A 74 8.53 2.58 -12.42
C GLU A 74 8.13 2.08 -11.02
N TYR A 75 6.92 2.44 -10.58
CA TYR A 75 6.38 1.92 -9.34
C TYR A 75 5.95 0.47 -9.57
N ASP A 76 6.90 -0.44 -9.36
CA ASP A 76 6.64 -1.86 -9.26
C ASP A 76 5.92 -2.11 -7.92
N ASP A 77 4.64 -2.45 -8.01
CA ASP A 77 3.79 -2.96 -6.94
C ASP A 77 3.37 -1.99 -5.80
N VAL A 78 2.04 -1.79 -5.77
CA VAL A 78 1.19 -1.44 -4.62
C VAL A 78 1.56 -0.15 -3.86
N GLY A 79 1.06 1.00 -4.31
CA GLY A 79 0.82 2.11 -3.37
C GLY A 79 0.93 3.55 -3.85
N MET A 80 1.45 3.82 -5.06
CA MET A 80 1.59 5.21 -5.54
C MET A 80 1.15 5.41 -7.00
N ARG A 81 1.09 4.34 -7.80
CA ARG A 81 0.33 4.34 -9.06
C ARG A 81 -1.13 4.06 -8.73
N CYS A 82 -1.87 5.10 -8.42
CA CYS A 82 -3.27 5.10 -8.80
C CYS A 82 -3.42 6.25 -9.78
N ASP A 83 -3.59 5.94 -11.06
CA ASP A 83 -4.25 6.90 -11.94
C ASP A 83 -5.52 7.36 -11.22
N LYS A 84 -5.76 8.68 -11.26
CA LYS A 84 -6.93 9.27 -10.58
C LYS A 84 -8.15 8.44 -10.96
N ASP A 85 -8.74 7.78 -9.98
CA ASP A 85 -9.92 6.97 -10.20
C ASP A 85 -11.17 7.66 -9.66
N ALA A 86 -12.31 6.98 -9.77
CA ALA A 86 -13.59 7.53 -9.34
C ALA A 86 -13.58 7.88 -7.83
N PHE A 87 -12.79 7.18 -7.00
CA PHE A 87 -12.65 7.52 -5.58
C PHE A 87 -11.83 8.79 -5.37
N ASP A 88 -10.80 9.04 -6.18
CA ASP A 88 -10.06 10.32 -6.08
C ASP A 88 -10.98 11.50 -6.41
N THR A 89 -11.78 11.38 -7.47
CA THR A 89 -12.76 12.42 -7.84
C THR A 89 -13.89 12.56 -6.82
N LEU A 90 -14.35 11.46 -6.24
CA LEU A 90 -15.38 11.46 -5.18
C LEU A 90 -14.91 12.24 -3.95
N PHE A 91 -13.67 12.01 -3.51
CA PHE A 91 -13.08 12.72 -2.38
C PHE A 91 -12.77 14.19 -2.70
N ASP A 92 -12.24 14.48 -3.89
CA ASP A 92 -11.83 15.83 -4.27
C ASP A 92 -13.02 16.75 -4.58
N CYS A 93 -14.10 16.20 -5.16
CA CYS A 93 -15.14 17.02 -5.81
C CYS A 93 -16.58 16.73 -5.36
N ALA A 94 -16.86 15.67 -4.60
CA ALA A 94 -18.23 15.27 -4.25
C ALA A 94 -18.37 14.71 -2.81
N PRO A 95 -18.03 15.50 -1.77
CA PRO A 95 -18.10 15.07 -0.37
C PRO A 95 -19.52 14.67 0.06
N GLU A 96 -20.56 15.23 -0.55
CA GLU A 96 -21.95 14.86 -0.31
C GLU A 96 -22.26 13.42 -0.74
N LYS A 97 -21.72 12.99 -1.90
CA LYS A 97 -21.87 11.61 -2.39
C LYS A 97 -21.06 10.61 -1.58
N LEU A 98 -19.94 11.03 -1.01
CA LEU A 98 -19.12 10.19 -0.13
C LEU A 98 -19.93 9.66 1.07
N SER A 99 -20.78 10.50 1.66
CA SER A 99 -21.64 10.11 2.78
C SER A 99 -22.63 9.00 2.40
N VAL A 100 -23.17 9.05 1.18
CA VAL A 100 -24.09 8.05 0.64
C VAL A 100 -23.37 6.73 0.38
N VAL A 101 -22.17 6.78 -0.20
CA VAL A 101 -21.32 5.60 -0.44
C VAL A 101 -20.97 4.92 0.88
N LYS A 102 -20.54 5.68 1.90
CA LYS A 102 -20.27 5.14 3.24
C LYS A 102 -21.47 4.40 3.82
N LYS A 103 -22.66 5.01 3.80
CA LYS A 103 -23.88 4.38 4.31
C LYS A 103 -24.20 3.10 3.54
N SER A 104 -24.10 3.12 2.22
CA SER A 104 -24.34 1.94 1.38
C SER A 104 -23.37 0.79 1.71
N LEU A 105 -22.10 1.09 1.94
CA LEU A 105 -21.10 0.09 2.29
C LEU A 105 -21.30 -0.46 3.71
N ILE A 106 -21.65 0.38 4.68
CA ILE A 106 -22.04 -0.06 6.04
C ILE A 106 -23.21 -1.05 5.97
N THR A 107 -24.27 -0.70 5.23
CA THR A 107 -25.43 -1.58 5.05
C THR A 107 -25.02 -2.91 4.40
N PHE A 108 -24.15 -2.88 3.40
CA PHE A 108 -23.64 -4.08 2.75
C PHE A 108 -22.86 -4.97 3.72
N VAL A 109 -21.86 -4.45 4.44
CA VAL A 109 -21.04 -5.28 5.34
C VAL A 109 -21.86 -5.82 6.50
N ASN A 110 -22.80 -5.04 7.07
CA ASN A 110 -23.66 -5.49 8.16
C ASN A 110 -24.66 -6.55 7.73
N LYS A 111 -25.12 -6.56 6.47
CA LYS A 111 -25.93 -7.66 5.92
C LYS A 111 -25.26 -9.03 6.13
N HIS A 112 -23.93 -9.08 6.12
CA HIS A 112 -23.15 -10.30 6.32
C HIS A 112 -22.68 -10.44 7.77
N LEU A 113 -21.98 -9.44 8.32
CA LEU A 113 -21.31 -9.53 9.62
C LEU A 113 -22.29 -9.65 10.81
N THR A 114 -23.52 -9.15 10.69
CA THR A 114 -24.54 -9.33 11.73
C THR A 114 -24.96 -10.80 11.87
N LYS A 115 -24.73 -11.67 10.85
CA LYS A 115 -24.91 -13.13 10.98
C LYS A 115 -23.96 -13.75 12.02
N LEU A 116 -22.87 -13.06 12.35
CA LEU A 116 -21.90 -13.42 13.39
C LEU A 116 -22.02 -12.54 14.65
N ASN A 117 -23.10 -11.76 14.78
CA ASN A 117 -23.32 -10.78 15.86
C ASN A 117 -22.30 -9.63 15.89
N PHE A 118 -21.68 -9.30 14.76
CA PHE A 118 -20.88 -8.09 14.61
C PHE A 118 -21.67 -6.98 13.91
N GLU A 119 -21.44 -5.75 14.32
CA GLU A 119 -22.03 -4.56 13.71
C GLU A 119 -20.93 -3.53 13.45
N ILE A 120 -20.78 -3.17 12.18
CA ILE A 120 -19.87 -2.12 11.73
C ILE A 120 -20.59 -0.78 11.81
N THR A 121 -19.92 0.19 12.42
CA THR A 121 -20.45 1.55 12.62
C THR A 121 -19.54 2.62 12.02
N ASP A 122 -18.22 2.39 12.02
CA ASP A 122 -17.23 3.33 11.50
C ASP A 122 -16.24 2.68 10.54
N LEU A 123 -16.40 2.96 9.25
CA LEU A 123 -15.49 2.50 8.20
C LEU A 123 -14.08 3.10 8.30
N ASN A 124 -13.84 4.12 9.13
CA ASN A 124 -12.49 4.63 9.35
C ASN A 124 -11.63 3.67 10.19
N SER A 125 -12.23 3.01 11.19
CA SER A 125 -11.50 2.26 12.22
C SER A 125 -11.86 0.79 12.31
N ASP A 126 -13.10 0.40 12.03
CA ASP A 126 -13.58 -0.95 12.37
C ASP A 126 -12.85 -2.06 11.59
N PHE A 127 -12.35 -1.75 10.39
CA PHE A 127 -11.59 -2.71 9.57
C PHE A 127 -10.07 -2.67 9.80
N ARG A 128 -9.60 -1.81 10.70
CA ARG A 128 -8.17 -1.52 10.89
C ARG A 128 -7.36 -2.77 11.23
N ASP A 129 -7.92 -3.66 12.01
CA ASP A 129 -7.23 -4.85 12.54
C ASP A 129 -7.28 -6.07 11.59
N GLY A 130 -7.97 -5.93 10.46
CA GLY A 130 -8.16 -6.96 9.44
C GLY A 130 -9.09 -8.11 9.81
N VAL A 131 -9.57 -8.21 11.06
CA VAL A 131 -10.41 -9.33 11.53
C VAL A 131 -11.73 -9.37 10.78
N TYR A 132 -12.42 -8.22 10.70
CA TYR A 132 -13.68 -8.15 9.98
C TYR A 132 -13.54 -8.33 8.47
N LEU A 133 -12.40 -7.99 7.86
CA LEU A 133 -12.15 -8.28 6.45
C LEU A 133 -12.02 -9.80 6.21
N CYS A 134 -11.28 -10.51 7.06
CA CYS A 134 -11.16 -11.97 6.98
C CYS A 134 -12.53 -12.65 7.11
N LEU A 135 -13.28 -12.29 8.16
CA LEU A 135 -14.61 -12.85 8.41
C LEU A 135 -15.60 -12.52 7.30
N LEU A 136 -15.59 -11.28 6.80
CA LEU A 136 -16.43 -10.87 5.68
C LEU A 136 -16.11 -11.69 4.43
N MET A 137 -14.84 -11.94 4.12
CA MET A 137 -14.45 -12.78 2.98
C MET A 137 -14.97 -14.21 3.08
N GLY A 138 -14.89 -14.84 4.27
CA GLY A 138 -15.49 -16.15 4.48
C GLY A 138 -17.00 -16.16 4.26
N LEU A 139 -17.71 -15.16 4.79
CA LEU A 139 -19.16 -15.03 4.62
C LEU A 139 -19.57 -14.78 3.17
N LEU A 140 -18.81 -13.99 2.42
CA LEU A 140 -19.06 -13.71 1.00
C LEU A 140 -18.74 -14.92 0.12
N GLY A 141 -17.67 -15.66 0.44
CA GLY A 141 -17.28 -16.88 -0.26
C GLY A 141 -18.05 -18.13 0.15
N GLY A 142 -18.86 -18.08 1.21
CA GLY A 142 -19.62 -19.22 1.72
C GLY A 142 -18.75 -20.29 2.39
N PHE A 143 -17.61 -19.89 2.98
CA PHE A 143 -16.70 -20.79 3.68
C PHE A 143 -16.32 -20.25 5.07
N PHE A 144 -15.82 -21.14 5.93
CA PHE A 144 -15.28 -20.74 7.22
C PHE A 144 -13.79 -20.43 7.08
N VAL A 145 -13.37 -19.25 7.54
CA VAL A 145 -11.96 -18.90 7.61
C VAL A 145 -11.36 -19.52 8.87
N PRO A 146 -10.38 -20.43 8.77
CA PRO A 146 -9.80 -21.06 9.95
C PRO A 146 -9.17 -20.03 10.89
N LEU A 147 -9.56 -20.06 12.16
CA LEU A 147 -9.16 -19.07 13.16
C LEU A 147 -7.67 -19.11 13.53
N TYR A 148 -6.93 -20.12 13.06
CA TYR A 148 -5.48 -20.21 13.24
C TYR A 148 -4.69 -19.53 12.11
N GLU A 149 -5.34 -19.16 11.00
CA GLU A 149 -4.67 -18.49 9.86
C GLU A 149 -4.60 -16.97 10.01
N PHE A 150 -5.35 -16.40 10.94
CA PHE A 150 -5.33 -14.98 11.24
C PHE A 150 -5.50 -14.74 12.75
N HIS A 151 -5.15 -13.55 13.20
CA HIS A 151 -5.19 -13.18 14.61
C HIS A 151 -6.57 -12.59 14.94
N LEU A 152 -7.40 -13.31 15.70
CA LEU A 152 -8.70 -12.79 16.16
C LEU A 152 -8.58 -11.59 17.10
N THR A 153 -7.47 -11.52 17.84
CA THR A 153 -7.17 -10.43 18.78
C THR A 153 -5.74 -9.95 18.51
N PRO A 154 -5.50 -9.22 17.41
CA PRO A 154 -4.16 -8.80 17.04
C PRO A 154 -3.60 -7.84 18.10
N GLN A 155 -2.38 -8.11 18.55
CA GLN A 155 -1.72 -7.40 19.66
C GLN A 155 -0.80 -6.26 19.20
N ASP A 156 -0.37 -6.32 17.94
CA ASP A 156 0.59 -5.37 17.36
C ASP A 156 0.24 -5.06 15.90
N ILE A 157 0.90 -4.03 15.36
CA ILE A 157 0.67 -3.56 13.99
C ILE A 157 1.01 -4.65 12.97
N ASP A 158 2.03 -5.46 13.22
CA ASP A 158 2.46 -6.50 12.27
C ASP A 158 1.39 -7.60 12.14
N GLN A 159 0.73 -7.96 13.25
CA GLN A 159 -0.42 -8.88 13.24
C GLN A 159 -1.63 -8.28 12.51
N MET A 160 -1.91 -6.99 12.68
CA MET A 160 -2.99 -6.30 11.94
C MET A 160 -2.70 -6.29 10.44
N VAL A 161 -1.46 -5.95 10.05
CA VAL A 161 -1.00 -5.97 8.66
C VAL A 161 -1.09 -7.37 8.07
N SER A 162 -0.69 -8.39 8.84
CA SER A 162 -0.79 -9.80 8.45
C SER A 162 -2.25 -10.23 8.18
N ASN A 163 -3.19 -9.86 9.06
CA ASN A 163 -4.61 -10.14 8.86
C ASN A 163 -5.15 -9.48 7.58
N VAL A 164 -4.84 -8.20 7.35
CA VAL A 164 -5.31 -7.51 6.15
C VAL A 164 -4.67 -8.13 4.89
N ALA A 165 -3.39 -8.47 4.91
CA ALA A 165 -2.71 -9.14 3.82
C ALA A 165 -3.39 -10.48 3.49
N PHE A 166 -3.64 -11.30 4.51
CA PHE A 166 -4.35 -12.57 4.36
C PHE A 166 -5.75 -12.37 3.76
N SER A 167 -6.49 -11.35 4.19
CA SER A 167 -7.79 -11.03 3.58
C SER A 167 -7.69 -10.67 2.09
N PHE A 168 -6.59 -10.05 1.64
CA PHE A 168 -6.36 -9.74 0.23
C PHE A 168 -5.98 -10.98 -0.58
N ASP A 169 -5.30 -11.95 0.04
CA ASP A 169 -5.03 -13.24 -0.58
C ASP A 169 -6.34 -14.01 -0.77
N LEU A 170 -7.22 -14.04 0.24
CA LEU A 170 -8.56 -14.61 0.10
C LEU A 170 -9.38 -13.96 -1.03
N MET A 171 -9.27 -12.64 -1.22
CA MET A 171 -9.92 -11.94 -2.34
C MET A 171 -9.40 -12.43 -3.69
N GLN A 172 -8.08 -12.58 -3.83
CA GLN A 172 -7.45 -13.04 -5.07
C GLN A 172 -7.80 -14.50 -5.37
N ASP A 173 -7.79 -15.36 -4.35
CA ASP A 173 -8.20 -16.77 -4.47
C ASP A 173 -9.68 -16.90 -4.88
N ALA A 174 -10.52 -15.96 -4.45
CA ALA A 174 -11.91 -15.84 -4.89
C ALA A 174 -12.07 -15.23 -6.30
N GLY A 175 -10.97 -14.92 -7.00
CA GLY A 175 -10.96 -14.40 -8.37
C GLY A 175 -11.14 -12.88 -8.49
N LEU A 176 -11.04 -12.13 -7.40
CA LEU A 176 -11.07 -10.67 -7.45
C LEU A 176 -9.72 -10.11 -7.91
N PRO A 177 -9.71 -8.94 -8.58
CA PRO A 177 -8.46 -8.26 -8.87
C PRO A 177 -7.73 -7.93 -7.57
N LYS A 178 -6.40 -8.09 -7.57
CA LYS A 178 -5.53 -7.68 -6.46
C LYS A 178 -5.90 -6.26 -5.99
N PRO A 179 -6.22 -6.06 -4.71
CA PRO A 179 -6.54 -4.74 -4.19
C PRO A 179 -5.44 -3.72 -4.49
N LYS A 180 -5.83 -2.51 -4.91
CA LYS A 180 -4.88 -1.41 -5.14
C LYS A 180 -4.27 -0.88 -3.83
N ALA A 181 -4.99 -1.03 -2.73
CA ALA A 181 -4.54 -0.64 -1.40
C ALA A 181 -3.44 -1.60 -0.94
N ARG A 182 -2.51 -1.10 -0.12
CA ARG A 182 -1.64 -1.97 0.66
C ARG A 182 -2.33 -2.38 1.97
N PRO A 183 -1.96 -3.52 2.58
CA PRO A 183 -2.44 -3.88 3.90
C PRO A 183 -2.23 -2.78 4.93
N GLU A 184 -1.07 -2.12 4.90
CA GLU A 184 -0.73 -1.03 5.82
C GLU A 184 -1.65 0.19 5.65
N ASP A 185 -2.28 0.39 4.50
CA ASP A 185 -3.19 1.53 4.29
C ASP A 185 -4.46 1.37 5.12
N ILE A 186 -4.95 0.13 5.22
CA ILE A 186 -6.10 -0.20 6.05
C ILE A 186 -5.74 -0.07 7.53
N VAL A 187 -4.57 -0.59 7.93
CA VAL A 187 -4.08 -0.51 9.32
C VAL A 187 -3.78 0.93 9.75
N ASN A 188 -3.40 1.80 8.82
CA ASN A 188 -3.21 3.23 9.05
C ASN A 188 -4.51 4.04 8.97
N MET A 189 -5.67 3.39 8.83
CA MET A 189 -7.00 4.03 8.76
C MET A 189 -7.13 4.98 7.56
N ASP A 190 -6.49 4.68 6.43
CA ASP A 190 -6.75 5.41 5.19
C ASP A 190 -8.14 5.05 4.65
N LEU A 191 -9.10 5.90 4.99
CA LEU A 191 -10.49 5.75 4.60
C LEU A 191 -10.66 5.53 3.09
N LYS A 192 -9.87 6.21 2.24
CA LYS A 192 -10.00 6.06 0.79
C LYS A 192 -9.66 4.64 0.36
N SER A 193 -8.60 4.06 0.92
CA SER A 193 -8.23 2.66 0.70
C SER A 193 -9.28 1.68 1.22
N THR A 194 -9.78 1.88 2.44
CA THR A 194 -10.84 1.03 3.01
C THR A 194 -12.11 1.04 2.14
N LEU A 195 -12.58 2.23 1.73
CA LEU A 195 -13.76 2.34 0.86
C LEU A 195 -13.54 1.69 -0.51
N ARG A 196 -12.35 1.82 -1.09
CA ARG A 196 -12.02 1.21 -2.38
C ARG A 196 -12.05 -0.32 -2.30
N VAL A 197 -11.49 -0.91 -1.24
CA VAL A 197 -11.54 -2.37 -0.99
C VAL A 197 -12.98 -2.83 -0.81
N LEU A 198 -13.74 -2.21 0.09
CA LEU A 198 -15.13 -2.60 0.37
C LEU A 198 -16.05 -2.40 -0.84
N TYR A 199 -15.81 -1.37 -1.66
CA TYR A 199 -16.59 -1.15 -2.87
C TYR A 199 -16.34 -2.21 -3.92
N ASN A 200 -15.10 -2.69 -4.09
CA ASN A 200 -14.83 -3.82 -4.97
C ASN A 200 -15.62 -5.06 -4.53
N LEU A 201 -15.58 -5.38 -3.23
CA LEU A 201 -16.40 -6.46 -2.67
C LEU A 201 -17.90 -6.24 -2.92
N PHE A 202 -18.40 -5.04 -2.68
CA PHE A 202 -19.81 -4.70 -2.93
C PHE A 202 -20.18 -4.92 -4.40
N THR A 203 -19.37 -4.45 -5.36
CA THR A 203 -19.68 -4.61 -6.79
C THR A 203 -19.73 -6.06 -7.22
N THR A 204 -18.86 -6.91 -6.65
CA THR A 204 -18.80 -8.35 -6.98
C THR A 204 -19.90 -9.14 -6.27
N TYR A 205 -20.20 -8.82 -5.01
CA TYR A 205 -21.05 -9.65 -4.14
C TYR A 205 -22.41 -9.04 -3.78
N ARG A 206 -22.80 -7.89 -4.36
CA ARG A 206 -24.11 -7.24 -4.09
C ARG A 206 -25.33 -8.16 -4.24
N SER A 207 -25.24 -9.21 -5.06
CA SER A 207 -26.32 -10.16 -5.30
C SER A 207 -26.31 -11.38 -4.37
N VAL A 208 -25.26 -11.57 -3.57
CA VAL A 208 -25.15 -12.71 -2.66
C VAL A 208 -26.03 -12.47 -1.42
N ALA A 209 -26.85 -13.47 -1.08
CA ALA A 209 -27.89 -13.40 -0.05
C ALA A 209 -27.36 -13.57 1.38
#